data_AF-A0A519Z1M5-F1
#
_entry.id   AF-A0A519Z1M5-F1
#
_cell.length_a   1.000
_cell.length_b   1.000
_cell.length_c   1.000
_cell.angle_alpha   90.00
_cell.angle_beta   90.00
_cell.angle_gamma   90.00
#
_symmetry.space_group_name_H-M   'P 1'
#
loop_
_entity.id
_entity.type
_entity.pdbx_description
1 polymer ?
#
loop_
_entity_poly.entity_id
_entity_poly.type
_entity_poly.pdbx_seq_one_letter_code
_entity_poly.pdbx_strand_id
1 'polypeptide(L)'
;MKNVFSPLLAALLLLCALAGHAQTIRRVNNTGVAVTGVNVYSTLQAAHDAASSGDIIYLEPSNISYGALVCVRPLTIIGNGYYLAQNPGLQLDMRESIVDAITFANGSAGSRITGCNITGALSIGASTVTVERNRCSTSYTYIGYNPSIGSVGVSGIIYRQNIVENGYAVYIYPGSTAATAVSNVNITNNILTGGISSSGQYIRMSNILISNNVIGNILSPTSQYGIDVDNAVIKNNILTYTGTGANFPPRNNAYSYNIAGNSAFGTANGNQQNIT
;
A
#
# COMPACT_ATOMS: atom_id res chain seq x y z
N MET A 1 -15.55 22.14 51.70
CA MET A 1 -14.58 21.09 51.27
C MET A 1 -15.16 19.99 50.38
N LYS A 2 -16.49 19.89 50.15
CA LYS A 2 -17.08 18.79 49.35
C LYS A 2 -16.97 18.93 47.81
N ASN A 3 -16.53 20.09 47.30
CA ASN A 3 -16.58 20.39 45.85
C ASN A 3 -15.24 20.15 45.10
N VAL A 4 -14.19 19.71 45.80
CA VAL A 4 -12.85 19.49 45.20
C VAL A 4 -12.62 18.03 44.83
N PHE A 5 -13.42 17.09 45.36
CA PHE A 5 -13.24 15.66 45.16
C PHE A 5 -13.69 15.17 43.78
N SER A 6 -14.82 15.68 43.26
CA SER A 6 -15.31 15.37 41.91
C SER A 6 -14.36 15.79 40.78
N PRO A 7 -13.82 17.03 40.74
CA PRO A 7 -12.88 17.40 39.67
C PRO A 7 -11.56 16.62 39.76
N LEU A 8 -11.09 16.28 40.96
CA LEU A 8 -9.89 15.46 41.15
C LEU A 8 -10.08 14.02 40.64
N LEU A 9 -11.23 13.41 40.95
CA LEU A 9 -11.56 12.06 40.47
C LEU A 9 -11.76 12.04 38.94
N ALA A 10 -12.40 13.05 38.37
CA ALA A 10 -12.55 13.18 36.92
C ALA A 10 -11.19 13.36 36.21
N ALA A 11 -10.29 14.17 36.78
CA ALA A 11 -8.93 14.33 36.26
C ALA A 11 -8.13 13.01 36.34
N LEU A 12 -8.26 12.26 37.44
CA LEU A 12 -7.59 10.97 37.59
C LEU A 12 -8.11 9.92 36.60
N LEU A 13 -9.43 9.84 36.39
CA LEU A 13 -10.03 8.95 35.39
C LEU A 13 -9.59 9.32 33.96
N LEU A 14 -9.48 10.61 33.66
CA LEU A 14 -8.97 11.10 32.37
C LEU A 14 -7.49 10.74 32.17
N LEU A 15 -6.66 10.88 33.21
CA LEU A 15 -5.25 10.48 33.19
C LEU A 15 -5.09 8.96 33.01
N CYS A 16 -5.92 8.15 33.66
CA CYS A 16 -5.93 6.70 33.47
C CYS A 16 -6.39 6.30 32.05
N ALA A 17 -7.35 7.02 31.47
CA ALA A 17 -7.78 6.79 30.09
C ALA A 17 -6.67 7.13 29.08
N LEU A 18 -5.87 8.18 29.34
CA LEU A 18 -4.73 8.54 28.48
C LEU A 18 -3.58 7.52 28.57
N ALA A 19 -3.33 6.93 29.74
CA ALA A 19 -2.31 5.90 29.91
C ALA A 19 -2.65 4.59 29.16
N GLY A 20 -3.94 4.30 28.94
CA GLY A 20 -4.41 3.13 28.18
C GLY A 20 -4.21 3.22 26.66
N HIS A 21 -3.76 4.37 26.15
CA HIS A 21 -3.51 4.62 24.72
C HIS A 21 -2.02 4.81 24.39
N ALA A 22 -1.11 4.41 25.29
CA ALA A 22 0.32 4.47 24.99
C ALA A 22 0.67 3.49 23.86
N GLN A 23 1.14 4.03 22.73
CA GLN A 23 1.58 3.25 21.58
C GLN A 23 2.85 2.48 21.91
N THR A 24 2.80 1.14 21.85
CA THR A 24 4.00 0.32 22.08
C THR A 24 4.75 0.11 20.78
N ILE A 25 6.07 0.28 20.81
CA ILE A 25 6.95 -0.07 19.69
C ILE A 25 7.44 -1.51 19.89
N ARG A 26 7.14 -2.36 18.93
CA ARG A 26 7.60 -3.75 18.84
C ARG A 26 8.68 -3.83 17.79
N ARG A 27 9.88 -4.19 18.22
CA ARG A 27 11.04 -4.31 17.36
C ARG A 27 11.09 -5.73 16.81
N VAL A 28 11.39 -5.88 15.54
CA VAL A 28 11.56 -7.18 14.90
C VAL A 28 12.97 -7.25 14.34
N ASN A 29 13.75 -8.21 14.83
CA ASN A 29 15.13 -8.45 14.41
C ASN A 29 15.39 -9.97 14.35
N ASN A 30 15.76 -10.45 13.17
CA ASN A 30 16.05 -11.87 12.90
C ASN A 30 17.51 -12.10 12.48
N THR A 31 18.41 -11.14 12.75
CA THR A 31 19.81 -11.16 12.30
C THR A 31 20.72 -12.09 13.11
N GLY A 32 20.19 -12.76 14.15
CA GLY A 32 20.96 -13.62 15.05
C GLY A 32 21.79 -12.85 16.09
N VAL A 33 21.86 -11.52 15.99
CA VAL A 33 22.37 -10.68 17.09
C VAL A 33 21.38 -10.75 18.24
N ALA A 34 21.87 -11.00 19.45
CA ALA A 34 21.07 -11.09 20.67
C ALA A 34 20.51 -9.72 21.09
N VAL A 35 19.64 -9.14 20.27
CA VAL A 35 18.77 -8.04 20.66
C VAL A 35 17.71 -8.64 21.56
N THR A 36 17.83 -8.41 22.87
CA THR A 36 16.91 -8.93 23.88
C THR A 36 16.07 -7.79 24.45
N GLY A 37 14.84 -8.11 24.83
CA GLY A 37 13.90 -7.14 25.41
C GLY A 37 12.46 -7.64 25.36
N VAL A 38 11.60 -7.06 26.20
CA VAL A 38 10.20 -7.50 26.35
C VAL A 38 9.36 -7.31 25.07
N ASN A 39 9.78 -6.42 24.17
CA ASN A 39 9.08 -6.11 22.91
C ASN A 39 9.94 -6.40 21.67
N VAL A 40 10.82 -7.40 21.74
CA VAL A 40 11.68 -7.82 20.62
C VAL A 40 11.24 -9.19 20.11
N TYR A 41 11.05 -9.30 18.81
CA TYR A 41 10.58 -10.52 18.14
C TYR A 41 11.47 -10.87 16.95
N SER A 42 11.44 -12.13 16.53
CA SER A 42 12.19 -12.60 15.34
C SER A 42 11.35 -12.63 14.07
N THR A 43 10.02 -12.55 14.16
CA THR A 43 9.13 -12.57 12.99
C THR A 43 8.09 -11.47 13.07
N LEU A 44 7.64 -11.01 11.90
CA LEU A 44 6.60 -9.98 11.80
C LEU A 44 5.27 -10.49 12.39
N GLN A 45 4.91 -11.75 12.15
CA GLN A 45 3.69 -12.35 12.72
C GLN A 45 3.75 -12.42 14.26
N ALA A 46 4.87 -12.81 14.87
CA ALA A 46 4.99 -12.87 16.32
C ALA A 46 4.86 -11.47 16.97
N ALA A 47 5.45 -10.45 16.35
CA ALA A 47 5.30 -9.06 16.78
C ALA A 47 3.85 -8.59 16.67
N HIS A 48 3.18 -8.93 15.57
CA HIS A 48 1.76 -8.67 15.39
C HIS A 48 0.92 -9.35 16.47
N ASP A 49 1.14 -10.63 16.75
CA ASP A 49 0.32 -11.41 17.69
C ASP A 49 0.41 -10.88 19.12
N ALA A 50 1.54 -10.28 19.50
CA ALA A 50 1.70 -9.60 20.77
C ALA A 50 1.13 -8.16 20.77
N ALA A 51 0.84 -7.59 19.60
CA ALA A 51 0.44 -6.20 19.42
C ALA A 51 -1.01 -5.91 19.80
N SER A 52 -1.19 -4.73 20.39
CA SER A 52 -2.50 -4.10 20.58
C SER A 52 -2.82 -3.17 19.41
N SER A 53 -4.10 -2.88 19.20
CA SER A 53 -4.54 -1.90 18.20
C SER A 53 -3.87 -0.54 18.45
N GLY A 54 -3.28 0.03 17.40
CA GLY A 54 -2.53 1.29 17.46
C GLY A 54 -1.03 1.13 17.62
N ASP A 55 -0.51 -0.05 17.97
CA ASP A 55 0.94 -0.28 18.13
C ASP A 55 1.75 -0.06 16.84
N ILE A 56 3.07 0.15 17.02
CA ILE A 56 4.05 0.19 15.94
C ILE A 56 4.82 -1.12 15.91
N ILE A 57 4.96 -1.70 14.71
CA ILE A 57 5.95 -2.73 14.44
C ILE A 57 7.10 -2.09 13.65
N TYR A 58 8.28 -2.06 14.24
CA TYR A 58 9.51 -1.58 13.60
C TYR A 58 10.36 -2.77 13.17
N LEU A 59 10.55 -2.91 11.87
CA LEU A 59 11.37 -3.95 11.25
C LEU A 59 12.80 -3.44 11.11
N GLU A 60 13.74 -4.13 11.75
CA GLU A 60 15.14 -3.76 11.68
C GLU A 60 15.74 -4.18 10.31
N PRO A 61 16.89 -3.61 9.92
CA PRO A 61 17.60 -4.02 8.70
C PRO A 61 17.99 -5.51 8.76
N SER A 62 17.68 -6.28 7.71
CA SER A 62 18.06 -7.69 7.65
C SER A 62 18.15 -8.22 6.22
N ASN A 63 19.02 -9.20 6.01
CA ASN A 63 19.08 -9.98 4.76
C ASN A 63 18.12 -11.18 4.78
N ILE A 64 17.45 -11.41 5.90
CA ILE A 64 16.52 -12.52 6.11
C ILE A 64 15.11 -11.95 6.19
N SER A 65 14.16 -12.55 5.47
CA SER A 65 12.76 -12.14 5.54
C SER A 65 12.19 -12.29 6.96
N TYR A 66 11.35 -11.34 7.37
CA TYR A 66 10.57 -11.43 8.61
C TYR A 66 9.34 -12.33 8.50
N GLY A 67 9.16 -12.98 7.34
CA GLY A 67 8.04 -13.87 7.04
C GLY A 67 6.81 -13.14 6.52
N ALA A 68 5.73 -13.89 6.37
CA ALA A 68 4.42 -13.39 5.98
C ALA A 68 3.66 -12.78 7.17
N LEU A 69 2.68 -11.92 6.86
CA LEU A 69 1.78 -11.31 7.84
C LEU A 69 0.33 -11.44 7.41
N VAL A 70 -0.52 -11.90 8.33
CA VAL A 70 -1.97 -11.65 8.28
C VAL A 70 -2.31 -10.65 9.37
N CYS A 71 -2.45 -9.39 8.97
CA CYS A 71 -2.78 -8.29 9.86
C CYS A 71 -4.29 -8.27 10.11
N VAL A 72 -4.71 -8.42 11.37
CA VAL A 72 -6.12 -8.41 11.80
C VAL A 72 -6.43 -7.32 12.83
N ARG A 73 -5.52 -6.36 13.00
CA ARG A 73 -5.70 -5.21 13.90
C ARG A 73 -5.03 -3.95 13.34
N PRO A 74 -5.49 -2.73 13.69
CA PRO A 74 -4.91 -1.50 13.17
C PRO A 74 -3.49 -1.34 13.70
N LEU A 75 -2.48 -1.36 12.83
CA LEU A 75 -1.07 -1.23 13.20
C LEU A 75 -0.32 -0.30 12.25
N THR A 76 0.78 0.27 12.74
CA THR A 76 1.76 0.95 11.88
C THR A 76 3.01 0.07 11.74
N ILE A 77 3.32 -0.34 10.52
CA ILE A 77 4.49 -1.16 10.18
C ILE A 77 5.53 -0.27 9.49
N ILE A 78 6.74 -0.22 10.02
CA ILE A 78 7.82 0.62 9.54
C ILE A 78 9.06 -0.25 9.30
N GLY A 79 9.57 -0.22 8.07
CA GLY A 79 10.86 -0.83 7.72
C GLY A 79 11.96 0.21 7.48
N ASN A 80 13.15 -0.27 7.15
CA ASN A 80 14.37 0.53 6.99
C ASN A 80 14.47 1.31 5.66
N GLY A 81 13.51 1.12 4.75
CA GLY A 81 13.53 1.67 3.39
C GLY A 81 14.06 0.67 2.36
N TYR A 82 14.27 1.16 1.13
CA TYR A 82 14.73 0.39 -0.03
C TYR A 82 15.70 1.21 -0.89
N TYR A 83 16.46 0.53 -1.75
CA TYR A 83 17.56 1.10 -2.53
C TYR A 83 18.59 1.87 -1.69
N LEU A 84 18.85 1.42 -0.46
CA LEU A 84 19.72 2.12 0.48
C LEU A 84 21.17 2.16 -0.02
N ALA A 85 21.61 1.12 -0.74
CA ALA A 85 22.92 1.08 -1.38
C ALA A 85 23.09 2.11 -2.52
N GLN A 86 22.00 2.61 -3.10
CA GLN A 86 22.03 3.63 -4.17
C GLN A 86 21.98 5.07 -3.62
N ASN A 87 21.76 5.23 -2.31
CA ASN A 87 21.65 6.52 -1.63
C ASN A 87 22.66 6.61 -0.47
N PRO A 88 23.98 6.53 -0.73
CA PRO A 88 24.98 6.39 0.31
C PRO A 88 25.06 7.62 1.22
N GLY A 89 25.44 7.39 2.48
CA GLY A 89 25.71 8.45 3.46
C GLY A 89 24.50 8.92 4.29
N LEU A 90 23.33 8.31 4.11
CA LEU A 90 22.12 8.66 4.88
C LEU A 90 21.70 7.59 5.90
N GLN A 91 22.25 6.36 5.83
CA GLN A 91 21.85 5.24 6.67
C GLN A 91 23.03 4.60 7.39
N LEU A 92 22.81 4.17 8.65
CA LEU A 92 23.76 3.38 9.42
C LEU A 92 23.88 1.95 8.88
N ASP A 93 22.78 1.39 8.39
CA ASP A 93 22.70 0.05 7.82
C ASP A 93 21.99 0.11 6.46
N MET A 94 22.63 -0.47 5.45
CA MET A 94 22.14 -0.46 4.07
C MET A 94 21.23 -1.65 3.73
N ARG A 95 20.97 -2.55 4.69
CA ARG A 95 20.06 -3.68 4.47
C ARG A 95 18.62 -3.21 4.51
N GLU A 96 17.79 -3.76 3.65
CA GLU A 96 16.36 -3.46 3.60
C GLU A 96 15.61 -4.22 4.72
N SER A 97 14.34 -3.89 4.94
CA SER A 97 13.44 -4.72 5.74
C SER A 97 12.59 -5.58 4.81
N ILE A 98 12.98 -6.84 4.69
CA ILE A 98 12.34 -7.80 3.77
C ILE A 98 11.16 -8.47 4.46
N VAL A 99 10.01 -8.46 3.80
CA VAL A 99 8.78 -9.12 4.23
C VAL A 99 8.22 -9.94 3.07
N ASP A 100 7.63 -11.09 3.37
CA ASP A 100 7.03 -11.94 2.34
C ASP A 100 5.63 -11.41 1.96
N ALA A 101 4.62 -12.27 1.98
CA ALA A 101 3.25 -11.87 1.69
C ALA A 101 2.64 -11.10 2.87
N ILE A 102 1.89 -10.04 2.56
CA ILE A 102 1.15 -9.27 3.55
C ILE A 102 -0.32 -9.26 3.18
N THR A 103 -1.18 -9.62 4.13
CA THR A 103 -2.63 -9.47 4.01
C THR A 103 -3.14 -8.55 5.12
N PHE A 104 -3.69 -7.41 4.74
CA PHE A 104 -4.52 -6.59 5.63
C PHE A 104 -5.94 -7.18 5.62
N ALA A 105 -6.22 -8.06 6.58
CA ALA A 105 -7.50 -8.75 6.71
C ALA A 105 -8.50 -7.96 7.57
N ASN A 106 -9.72 -8.49 7.72
CA ASN A 106 -10.74 -7.87 8.57
C ASN A 106 -10.19 -7.55 9.98
N GLY A 107 -10.54 -6.39 10.51
CA GLY A 107 -10.00 -5.86 11.76
C GLY A 107 -8.76 -4.97 11.60
N SER A 108 -8.06 -5.01 10.47
CA SER A 108 -6.86 -4.18 10.24
C SER A 108 -7.13 -2.78 9.67
N ALA A 109 -8.39 -2.31 9.70
CA ALA A 109 -8.74 -1.01 9.17
C ALA A 109 -7.97 0.12 9.88
N GLY A 110 -7.45 1.08 9.12
CA GLY A 110 -6.58 2.14 9.64
C GLY A 110 -5.10 1.76 9.74
N SER A 111 -4.72 0.54 9.33
CA SER A 111 -3.32 0.14 9.29
C SER A 111 -2.50 0.94 8.29
N ARG A 112 -1.20 1.02 8.55
CA ARG A 112 -0.22 1.69 7.70
C ARG A 112 1.02 0.83 7.54
N ILE A 113 1.59 0.78 6.34
CA ILE A 113 2.90 0.16 6.08
C ILE A 113 3.80 1.08 5.27
N THR A 114 5.05 1.20 5.70
CA THR A 114 6.06 2.02 5.03
C THR A 114 7.47 1.48 5.19
N GLY A 115 8.36 1.79 4.24
CA GLY A 115 9.78 1.47 4.28
C GLY A 115 10.11 -0.01 4.13
N CYS A 116 9.22 -0.83 3.56
CA CYS A 116 9.44 -2.28 3.44
C CYS A 116 9.76 -2.68 2.00
N ASN A 117 10.58 -3.73 1.84
CA ASN A 117 10.67 -4.50 0.59
C ASN A 117 9.77 -5.73 0.73
N ILE A 118 8.65 -5.69 0.02
CA ILE A 118 7.61 -6.72 -0.01
C ILE A 118 7.88 -7.63 -1.20
N THR A 119 8.23 -8.88 -0.91
CA THR A 119 8.57 -9.91 -1.91
C THR A 119 7.38 -10.82 -2.21
N GLY A 120 6.42 -10.95 -1.28
CA GLY A 120 5.17 -11.66 -1.53
C GLY A 120 4.04 -10.78 -2.05
N ALA A 121 2.87 -11.39 -2.25
CA ALA A 121 1.67 -10.63 -2.63
C ALA A 121 1.27 -9.66 -1.50
N LEU A 122 0.91 -8.44 -1.88
CA LEU A 122 0.32 -7.45 -0.97
C LEU A 122 -1.19 -7.42 -1.18
N SER A 123 -1.96 -7.96 -0.23
CA SER A 123 -3.43 -8.01 -0.29
C SER A 123 -4.04 -7.03 0.70
N ILE A 124 -4.76 -6.03 0.19
CA ILE A 124 -5.48 -5.02 0.98
C ILE A 124 -6.95 -5.43 1.03
N GLY A 125 -7.32 -6.19 2.06
CA GLY A 125 -8.67 -6.69 2.30
C GLY A 125 -9.43 -5.96 3.41
N ALA A 126 -8.94 -4.79 3.85
CA ALA A 126 -9.56 -3.94 4.86
C ALA A 126 -9.59 -2.47 4.40
N SER A 127 -10.56 -1.71 4.89
CA SER A 127 -10.72 -0.28 4.59
C SER A 127 -9.65 0.57 5.30
N THR A 128 -9.49 1.82 4.83
CA THR A 128 -8.64 2.85 5.45
C THR A 128 -7.17 2.45 5.64
N VAL A 129 -6.68 1.50 4.83
CA VAL A 129 -5.27 1.09 4.83
C VAL A 129 -4.43 2.06 4.02
N THR A 130 -3.28 2.44 4.57
CA THR A 130 -2.26 3.25 3.89
C THR A 130 -1.04 2.40 3.57
N VAL A 131 -0.72 2.25 2.29
CA VAL A 131 0.51 1.65 1.80
C VAL A 131 1.33 2.75 1.17
N GLU A 132 2.47 3.09 1.77
CA GLU A 132 3.31 4.16 1.24
C GLU A 132 4.80 3.96 1.38
N ARG A 133 5.57 4.43 0.40
CA ARG A 133 7.04 4.30 0.40
C ARG A 133 7.45 2.85 0.67
N ASN A 134 6.94 1.92 -0.13
CA ASN A 134 7.37 0.53 -0.13
C ASN A 134 7.86 0.14 -1.53
N ARG A 135 8.66 -0.91 -1.56
CA ARG A 135 9.07 -1.60 -2.79
C ARG A 135 8.34 -2.94 -2.86
N CYS A 136 7.55 -3.17 -3.89
CA CYS A 136 6.90 -4.45 -4.17
C CYS A 136 7.66 -5.11 -5.33
N SER A 137 8.54 -6.06 -5.01
CA SER A 137 9.57 -6.52 -5.95
C SER A 137 9.16 -7.75 -6.74
N THR A 138 8.46 -8.71 -6.13
CA THR A 138 8.24 -10.03 -6.76
C THR A 138 6.79 -10.51 -6.78
N SER A 139 5.82 -9.59 -6.63
CA SER A 139 4.41 -9.97 -6.70
C SER A 139 3.46 -8.81 -7.00
N TYR A 140 2.21 -9.18 -7.24
CA TYR A 140 1.08 -8.27 -7.42
C TYR A 140 0.65 -7.63 -6.10
N THR A 141 0.11 -6.42 -6.23
CA THR A 141 -0.68 -5.80 -5.17
C THR A 141 -2.16 -5.93 -5.51
N TYR A 142 -2.99 -6.30 -4.55
CA TYR A 142 -4.44 -6.42 -4.69
C TYR A 142 -5.15 -5.48 -3.72
N ILE A 143 -6.10 -4.69 -4.22
CA ILE A 143 -6.96 -3.79 -3.44
C ILE A 143 -8.39 -4.33 -3.49
N GLY A 144 -8.97 -4.70 -2.35
CA GLY A 144 -10.29 -5.35 -2.29
C GLY A 144 -10.22 -6.87 -2.40
N TYR A 145 -9.09 -7.49 -2.05
CA TYR A 145 -8.90 -8.93 -2.08
C TYR A 145 -8.33 -9.43 -0.76
N ASN A 146 -8.82 -10.58 -0.31
CA ASN A 146 -8.25 -11.36 0.77
C ASN A 146 -8.05 -12.80 0.28
N PRO A 147 -6.82 -13.36 0.33
CA PRO A 147 -6.53 -14.68 -0.21
C PRO A 147 -7.32 -15.82 0.45
N SER A 148 -7.82 -15.63 1.67
CA SER A 148 -8.60 -16.65 2.38
C SER A 148 -10.08 -16.66 1.98
N ILE A 149 -10.63 -15.56 1.46
CA ILE A 149 -12.07 -15.41 1.23
C ILE A 149 -12.45 -14.79 -0.13
N GLY A 150 -11.48 -14.36 -0.94
CA GLY A 150 -11.69 -13.75 -2.25
C GLY A 150 -11.93 -12.24 -2.21
N SER A 151 -12.80 -11.74 -3.10
CA SER A 151 -13.16 -10.31 -3.17
C SER A 151 -13.80 -9.84 -1.88
N VAL A 152 -13.38 -8.65 -1.41
CA VAL A 152 -13.89 -8.01 -0.21
C VAL A 152 -14.11 -6.53 -0.45
N GLY A 153 -15.16 -5.98 0.16
CA GLY A 153 -15.46 -4.57 0.04
C GLY A 153 -14.45 -3.73 0.83
N VAL A 154 -13.83 -2.75 0.18
CA VAL A 154 -12.88 -1.85 0.83
C VAL A 154 -13.12 -0.41 0.41
N SER A 155 -12.82 0.51 1.31
CA SER A 155 -12.90 1.94 1.04
C SER A 155 -11.79 2.73 1.73
N GLY A 156 -11.44 3.90 1.18
CA GLY A 156 -10.50 4.83 1.81
C GLY A 156 -9.05 4.38 1.72
N ILE A 157 -8.66 3.71 0.64
CA ILE A 157 -7.31 3.16 0.48
C ILE A 157 -6.38 4.24 -0.06
N ILE A 158 -5.20 4.35 0.57
CA ILE A 158 -4.13 5.23 0.10
C ILE A 158 -2.96 4.35 -0.33
N TYR A 159 -2.64 4.37 -1.61
CA TYR A 159 -1.49 3.68 -2.20
C TYR A 159 -0.58 4.72 -2.87
N ARG A 160 0.49 5.14 -2.19
CA ARG A 160 1.31 6.25 -2.67
C ARG A 160 2.80 6.10 -2.50
N GLN A 161 3.58 6.70 -3.40
CA GLN A 161 5.05 6.71 -3.28
C GLN A 161 5.67 5.31 -3.22
N ASN A 162 4.97 4.30 -3.75
CA ASN A 162 5.48 2.94 -3.84
C ASN A 162 6.14 2.70 -5.20
N ILE A 163 7.01 1.69 -5.22
CA ILE A 163 7.61 1.16 -6.44
C ILE A 163 7.13 -0.27 -6.62
N VAL A 164 6.59 -0.59 -7.80
CA VAL A 164 6.20 -1.96 -8.17
C VAL A 164 7.06 -2.39 -9.36
N GLU A 165 7.88 -3.42 -9.15
CA GLU A 165 8.89 -3.84 -10.12
C GLU A 165 8.46 -5.05 -10.94
N ASN A 166 9.33 -5.47 -11.87
CA ASN A 166 9.24 -6.73 -12.60
C ASN A 166 7.92 -6.95 -13.35
N GLY A 167 7.29 -5.86 -13.80
CA GLY A 167 6.05 -5.92 -14.59
C GLY A 167 4.81 -6.29 -13.77
N TYR A 168 4.91 -6.37 -12.44
CA TYR A 168 3.76 -6.62 -11.59
C TYR A 168 2.83 -5.40 -11.56
N ALA A 169 1.54 -5.69 -11.51
CA ALA A 169 0.48 -4.69 -11.53
C ALA A 169 -0.13 -4.45 -10.13
N VAL A 170 -0.77 -3.29 -9.99
CA VAL A 170 -1.72 -3.02 -8.92
C VAL A 170 -3.12 -3.38 -9.42
N TYR A 171 -3.72 -4.42 -8.83
CA TYR A 171 -5.07 -4.88 -9.15
C TYR A 171 -6.09 -4.28 -8.18
N ILE A 172 -7.12 -3.63 -8.72
CA ILE A 172 -8.34 -3.32 -7.99
C ILE A 172 -9.29 -4.49 -8.18
N TYR A 173 -9.75 -5.11 -7.10
CA TYR A 173 -10.42 -6.41 -7.12
C TYR A 173 -11.86 -6.34 -6.57
N PRO A 174 -12.76 -5.54 -7.17
CA PRO A 174 -14.17 -5.57 -6.81
C PRO A 174 -14.76 -6.96 -7.05
N GLY A 175 -15.69 -7.36 -6.19
CA GLY A 175 -16.51 -8.56 -6.41
C GLY A 175 -17.80 -8.24 -7.16
N SER A 176 -18.68 -9.22 -7.29
CA SER A 176 -19.94 -9.10 -8.05
C SER A 176 -21.06 -8.38 -7.29
N THR A 177 -20.93 -8.21 -5.98
CA THR A 177 -21.98 -7.69 -5.09
C THR A 177 -21.64 -6.29 -4.56
N ALA A 178 -22.65 -5.56 -4.08
CA ALA A 178 -22.43 -4.25 -3.44
C ALA A 178 -21.54 -4.34 -2.19
N ALA A 179 -21.62 -5.45 -1.45
CA ALA A 179 -20.79 -5.70 -0.26
C ALA A 179 -19.30 -5.94 -0.59
N THR A 180 -18.98 -6.18 -1.86
CA THR A 180 -17.61 -6.40 -2.35
C THR A 180 -17.13 -5.26 -3.25
N ALA A 181 -17.77 -4.09 -3.16
CA ALA A 181 -17.41 -2.90 -3.91
C ALA A 181 -16.10 -2.27 -3.39
N VAL A 182 -15.33 -1.70 -4.32
CA VAL A 182 -14.10 -0.97 -4.02
C VAL A 182 -14.33 0.50 -4.28
N SER A 183 -14.09 1.34 -3.28
CA SER A 183 -14.36 2.78 -3.39
C SER A 183 -13.31 3.66 -2.73
N ASN A 184 -13.26 4.94 -3.09
CA ASN A 184 -12.41 5.94 -2.44
C ASN A 184 -10.94 5.48 -2.37
N VAL A 185 -10.35 5.14 -3.52
CA VAL A 185 -8.98 4.64 -3.64
C VAL A 185 -8.11 5.70 -4.29
N ASN A 186 -7.00 6.05 -3.63
CA ASN A 186 -6.01 7.00 -4.14
C ASN A 186 -4.71 6.26 -4.50
N ILE A 187 -4.44 6.09 -5.80
CA ILE A 187 -3.18 5.56 -6.33
C ILE A 187 -2.36 6.75 -6.85
N THR A 188 -1.39 7.22 -6.07
CA THR A 188 -0.69 8.48 -6.40
C THR A 188 0.82 8.46 -6.21
N ASN A 189 1.56 9.17 -7.07
CA ASN A 189 3.01 9.32 -6.92
C ASN A 189 3.78 7.99 -6.91
N ASN A 190 3.29 6.96 -7.61
CA ASN A 190 3.95 5.65 -7.67
C ASN A 190 4.75 5.48 -8.97
N ILE A 191 5.70 4.55 -8.93
CA ILE A 191 6.39 4.03 -10.11
C ILE A 191 5.97 2.57 -10.27
N LEU A 192 5.23 2.26 -11.33
CA LEU A 192 4.68 0.93 -11.60
C LEU A 192 5.29 0.41 -12.90
N THR A 193 6.15 -0.59 -12.83
CA THR A 193 6.70 -1.21 -14.06
C THR A 193 5.69 -2.11 -14.76
N GLY A 194 4.62 -2.53 -14.06
CA GLY A 194 3.40 -3.09 -14.66
C GLY A 194 2.31 -2.04 -14.85
N GLY A 195 1.06 -2.50 -14.91
CA GLY A 195 -0.12 -1.64 -15.06
C GLY A 195 -0.92 -1.42 -13.77
N ILE A 196 -2.03 -0.69 -13.90
CA ILE A 196 -3.14 -0.71 -12.94
C ILE A 196 -4.27 -1.46 -13.63
N SER A 197 -4.78 -2.52 -13.01
CA SER A 197 -5.79 -3.39 -13.62
C SER A 197 -6.96 -3.64 -12.69
N SER A 198 -8.03 -4.21 -13.23
CA SER A 198 -9.22 -4.60 -12.48
C SER A 198 -9.54 -6.08 -12.64
N SER A 199 -10.25 -6.66 -11.67
CA SER A 199 -10.86 -8.01 -11.80
C SER A 199 -11.97 -8.07 -12.86
N GLY A 200 -12.34 -6.94 -13.46
CA GLY A 200 -13.38 -6.82 -14.48
C GLY A 200 -14.77 -6.48 -13.95
N GLN A 201 -14.98 -6.40 -12.63
CA GLN A 201 -16.27 -6.01 -12.03
C GLN A 201 -16.40 -4.46 -11.91
N TYR A 202 -16.29 -3.78 -13.05
CA TYR A 202 -16.18 -2.31 -13.16
C TYR A 202 -17.32 -1.53 -12.49
N ILE A 203 -18.57 -2.03 -12.54
CA ILE A 203 -19.75 -1.36 -11.94
C ILE A 203 -19.70 -1.24 -10.41
N ARG A 204 -18.74 -1.93 -9.77
CA ARG A 204 -18.53 -1.93 -8.32
C ARG A 204 -17.32 -1.07 -7.91
N MET A 205 -16.84 -0.22 -8.81
CA MET A 205 -15.79 0.75 -8.56
C MET A 205 -16.36 2.16 -8.47
N SER A 206 -15.87 2.95 -7.52
CA SER A 206 -16.26 4.37 -7.41
C SER A 206 -15.22 5.24 -6.72
N ASN A 207 -15.16 6.51 -7.09
CA ASN A 207 -14.26 7.50 -6.49
C ASN A 207 -12.79 7.03 -6.48
N ILE A 208 -12.33 6.53 -7.63
CA ILE A 208 -10.94 6.12 -7.81
C ILE A 208 -10.15 7.30 -8.34
N LEU A 209 -9.05 7.67 -7.68
CA LEU A 209 -8.09 8.67 -8.16
C LEU A 209 -6.79 7.98 -8.54
N ILE A 210 -6.37 8.16 -9.78
CA ILE A 210 -5.07 7.73 -10.28
C ILE A 210 -4.34 8.99 -10.76
N SER A 211 -3.34 9.44 -10.01
CA SER A 211 -2.62 10.65 -10.39
C SER A 211 -1.14 10.72 -10.07
N ASN A 212 -0.38 11.38 -10.93
CA ASN A 212 1.06 11.59 -10.77
C ASN A 212 1.84 10.27 -10.71
N ASN A 213 1.40 9.23 -11.42
CA ASN A 213 2.11 7.96 -11.49
C ASN A 213 2.91 7.83 -12.79
N VAL A 214 4.01 7.10 -12.73
CA VAL A 214 4.71 6.57 -13.92
C VAL A 214 4.36 5.10 -14.04
N ILE A 215 3.81 4.68 -15.18
CA ILE A 215 3.24 3.34 -15.37
C ILE A 215 3.76 2.75 -16.69
N GLY A 216 4.22 1.50 -16.60
CA GLY A 216 4.79 0.75 -17.70
C GLY A 216 6.27 0.44 -17.51
N ASN A 217 6.76 -0.51 -18.30
CA ASN A 217 8.13 -0.99 -18.22
C ASN A 217 9.00 -0.27 -19.26
N ILE A 218 9.90 0.60 -18.80
CA ILE A 218 10.85 1.30 -19.70
C ILE A 218 11.80 0.31 -20.38
N LEU A 219 12.14 -0.81 -19.72
CA LEU A 219 13.02 -1.85 -20.29
C LEU A 219 12.27 -2.76 -21.28
N SER A 220 10.94 -2.75 -21.27
CA SER A 220 10.09 -3.50 -22.21
C SER A 220 8.89 -2.64 -22.63
N PRO A 221 9.12 -1.56 -23.40
CA PRO A 221 8.09 -0.56 -23.70
C PRO A 221 6.98 -1.08 -24.62
N THR A 222 7.11 -2.32 -25.11
CA THR A 222 6.12 -3.03 -25.92
C THR A 222 5.26 -4.02 -25.12
N SER A 223 5.49 -4.17 -23.81
CA SER A 223 4.59 -4.92 -22.93
C SER A 223 3.35 -4.08 -22.65
N GLN A 224 2.16 -4.63 -22.91
CA GLN A 224 0.86 -3.92 -22.83
C GLN A 224 0.47 -3.61 -21.37
N TYR A 225 1.20 -2.71 -20.74
CA TYR A 225 0.89 -2.15 -19.43
C TYR A 225 0.16 -0.82 -19.60
N GLY A 226 -0.89 -0.64 -18.82
CA GLY A 226 -1.66 0.59 -18.83
C GLY A 226 -2.64 0.64 -17.67
N ILE A 227 -3.77 1.31 -17.88
CA ILE A 227 -4.76 1.56 -16.84
C ILE A 227 -6.08 0.96 -17.28
N ASP A 228 -6.50 -0.10 -16.61
CA ASP A 228 -7.76 -0.80 -16.87
C ASP A 228 -8.70 -0.70 -15.64
N VAL A 229 -9.43 0.42 -15.56
CA VAL A 229 -10.36 0.72 -14.47
C VAL A 229 -11.64 1.37 -15.00
N ASP A 230 -12.60 1.59 -14.11
CA ASP A 230 -13.83 2.35 -14.38
C ASP A 230 -14.15 3.31 -13.23
N ASN A 231 -14.95 4.33 -13.54
CA ASN A 231 -15.40 5.35 -12.59
C ASN A 231 -14.24 6.02 -11.83
N ALA A 232 -13.18 6.35 -12.57
CA ALA A 232 -11.97 6.96 -12.05
C ALA A 232 -11.71 8.36 -12.59
N VAL A 233 -10.99 9.16 -11.80
CA VAL A 233 -10.31 10.37 -12.24
C VAL A 233 -8.84 10.05 -12.47
N ILE A 234 -8.38 10.18 -13.72
CA ILE A 234 -7.04 9.79 -14.16
C ILE A 234 -6.31 11.03 -14.68
N LYS A 235 -5.35 11.55 -13.92
CA LYS A 235 -4.69 12.81 -14.29
C LYS A 235 -3.20 12.85 -13.99
N ASN A 236 -2.45 13.58 -14.81
CA ASN A 236 -1.01 13.80 -14.62
C ASN A 236 -0.19 12.50 -14.56
N ASN A 237 -0.63 11.43 -15.23
CA ASN A 237 0.13 10.19 -15.29
C ASN A 237 1.00 10.13 -16.54
N ILE A 238 2.07 9.35 -16.48
CA ILE A 238 2.94 9.03 -17.61
C ILE A 238 2.80 7.53 -17.90
N LEU A 239 2.33 7.18 -19.10
CA LEU A 239 2.35 5.81 -19.62
C LEU A 239 3.56 5.63 -20.54
N THR A 240 4.48 4.74 -20.18
CA THR A 240 5.72 4.51 -20.94
C THR A 240 5.56 3.52 -22.10
N TYR A 241 4.38 2.91 -22.24
CA TYR A 241 4.10 1.97 -23.32
C TYR A 241 4.03 2.69 -24.67
N THR A 242 4.77 2.19 -25.66
CA THR A 242 4.89 2.77 -27.00
C THR A 242 4.29 1.89 -28.10
N GLY A 243 3.76 0.71 -27.74
CA GLY A 243 3.12 -0.18 -28.69
C GLY A 243 1.77 0.33 -29.22
N THR A 244 1.29 -0.29 -30.29
CA THR A 244 0.09 0.15 -31.04
C THR A 244 -1.24 -0.29 -30.43
N GLY A 245 -1.23 -1.16 -29.41
CA GLY A 245 -2.43 -1.66 -28.75
C GLY A 245 -3.07 -0.64 -27.79
N ALA A 246 -4.39 -0.68 -27.64
CA ALA A 246 -5.05 0.10 -26.59
C ALA A 246 -4.65 -0.43 -25.21
N ASN A 247 -4.01 0.39 -24.39
CA ASN A 247 -3.66 0.11 -23.00
C ASN A 247 -4.44 1.00 -22.01
N PHE A 248 -5.45 1.73 -22.51
CA PHE A 248 -6.37 2.51 -21.71
C PHE A 248 -7.78 2.45 -22.32
N PRO A 249 -8.69 1.61 -21.80
CA PRO A 249 -10.11 1.68 -22.11
C PRO A 249 -10.77 2.87 -21.38
N PRO A 250 -11.23 3.93 -22.09
CA PRO A 250 -11.66 5.16 -21.45
C PRO A 250 -12.89 5.01 -20.52
N ARG A 251 -13.77 4.03 -20.75
CA ARG A 251 -15.00 3.73 -19.95
C ARG A 251 -15.66 4.98 -19.33
N ASN A 252 -16.14 4.93 -18.08
CA ASN A 252 -16.69 6.08 -17.35
C ASN A 252 -15.58 6.84 -16.60
N ASN A 253 -14.38 6.95 -17.18
CA ASN A 253 -13.28 7.66 -16.55
C ASN A 253 -13.21 9.11 -17.04
N ALA A 254 -12.91 10.03 -16.13
CA ALA A 254 -12.50 11.39 -16.46
C ALA A 254 -10.97 11.43 -16.53
N TYR A 255 -10.40 11.80 -17.69
CA TYR A 255 -8.95 11.80 -17.88
C TYR A 255 -8.42 13.08 -18.54
N SER A 256 -7.35 13.63 -17.98
CA SER A 256 -6.78 14.92 -18.39
C SER A 256 -5.30 15.03 -18.03
N TYR A 257 -4.54 15.82 -18.79
CA TYR A 257 -3.12 16.11 -18.53
C TYR A 257 -2.21 14.87 -18.38
N ASN A 258 -2.57 13.76 -19.01
CA ASN A 258 -1.73 12.56 -19.04
C ASN A 258 -0.82 12.56 -20.26
N ILE A 259 0.32 11.88 -20.16
CA ILE A 259 1.29 11.68 -21.22
C ILE A 259 1.34 10.19 -21.54
N ALA A 260 1.31 9.83 -22.82
CA ALA A 260 1.51 8.45 -23.26
C ALA A 260 2.52 8.36 -24.42
N GLY A 261 3.31 7.29 -24.42
CA GLY A 261 4.20 6.93 -25.53
C GLY A 261 3.46 6.42 -26.78
N ASN A 262 2.16 6.13 -26.67
CA ASN A 262 1.27 5.73 -27.75
C ASN A 262 0.01 6.62 -27.76
N SER A 263 -1.05 6.19 -28.47
CA SER A 263 -2.32 6.93 -28.62
C SER A 263 -3.32 6.80 -27.45
N ALA A 264 -2.92 6.26 -26.30
CA ALA A 264 -3.85 5.88 -25.21
C ALA A 264 -4.86 6.96 -24.80
N PHE A 265 -4.41 8.20 -24.62
CA PHE A 265 -5.23 9.27 -24.04
C PHE A 265 -5.79 10.27 -25.06
N GLY A 266 -5.43 10.18 -26.34
CA GLY A 266 -5.76 11.22 -27.31
C GLY A 266 -5.04 12.55 -27.02
N THR A 267 -5.53 13.64 -27.62
CA THR A 267 -5.00 15.02 -27.46
C THR A 267 -5.96 15.97 -26.73
N ALA A 268 -7.15 15.50 -26.35
CA ALA A 268 -8.14 16.30 -25.63
C ALA A 268 -7.74 16.52 -24.16
N ASN A 269 -8.33 17.52 -23.49
CA ASN A 269 -8.18 17.76 -22.05
C ASN A 269 -6.72 17.90 -21.57
N GLY A 270 -5.85 18.46 -22.42
CA GLY A 270 -4.42 18.62 -22.12
C GLY A 270 -3.61 17.33 -22.12
N ASN A 271 -4.17 16.21 -22.59
CA ASN A 271 -3.42 14.97 -22.77
C ASN A 271 -2.41 15.09 -23.93
N GLN A 272 -1.30 14.37 -23.82
CA GLN A 272 -0.29 14.21 -24.86
C GLN A 272 -0.14 12.73 -25.19
N GLN A 273 0.09 12.43 -26.45
CA GLN A 273 0.19 11.06 -26.98
C GLN A 273 1.32 10.96 -28.00
N ASN A 274 1.82 9.74 -28.22
CA ASN A 274 2.96 9.46 -29.10
C ASN A 274 4.21 10.28 -28.74
N ILE A 275 4.43 10.49 -27.44
CA ILE A 275 5.61 11.21 -26.94
C ILE A 275 6.75 10.21 -26.77
N THR A 276 7.83 10.40 -27.51
CA THR A 276 9.04 9.58 -27.50
C THR A 276 10.18 10.23 -26.76
#